data_AF-A0A427M5S7-F1
#
_entry.id   AF-A0A427M5S7-F1
#
_cell.length_a   1.000
_cell.length_b   1.000
_cell.length_c   1.000
_cell.angle_alpha   90.00
_cell.angle_beta   90.00
_cell.angle_gamma   90.00
#
_symmetry.space_group_name_H-M   'P 1'
#
loop_
_entity.id
_entity.type
_entity.pdbx_description
1 polymer ?
#
loop_
_entity_poly.entity_id
_entity_poly.type
_entity_poly.pdbx_seq_one_letter_code
_entity_poly.pdbx_strand_id
1 'polypeptide(L)'
;MVPLRPSTIICPVLVFSGVLWIYDVGHSQLYEVETAAILRAQKEAASPASASHIPDQTTAFRASPIVSAEALASGDDQGIVESNFSVVDSLRDSKVPENEINRAALESRYVDFFYGEMVDGGFAQFVGESEWDSQTVAMVRKGLVDLKAFRHLELFDDGAAIVAAIDPKELQQFINTPQPSSKDPVLRKLSLIDRQFFDLNDRESLVKLNAAWLRQQPNLIALSPEALRNELQGRGVYLPRRDKILAKS
;
A
#
# COMPACT_ATOMS: atom_id res chain seq x y z
N MET A 1 1.84 -29.27 -25.37
CA MET A 1 2.21 -28.02 -24.66
C MET A 1 1.11 -27.01 -24.87
N VAL A 2 0.40 -26.64 -23.81
CA VAL A 2 -0.62 -25.58 -23.83
C VAL A 2 0.06 -24.30 -23.32
N PRO A 3 -0.08 -23.15 -24.00
CA PRO A 3 0.55 -21.92 -23.55
C PRO A 3 -0.14 -21.40 -22.28
N LEU A 4 0.65 -21.07 -21.25
CA LEU A 4 0.16 -20.44 -20.02
C LEU A 4 -0.31 -19.01 -20.29
N ARG A 5 -1.47 -18.64 -19.74
CA ARG A 5 -2.06 -17.31 -19.86
C ARG A 5 -1.57 -16.35 -18.75
N PRO A 6 -1.71 -15.02 -18.92
CA PRO A 6 -1.09 -13.98 -18.08
C PRO A 6 -1.58 -13.88 -16.62
N SER A 7 -2.47 -14.77 -16.17
CA SER A 7 -3.12 -14.70 -14.85
C SER A 7 -2.63 -15.77 -13.86
N THR A 8 -1.48 -16.38 -14.12
CA THR A 8 -0.91 -17.40 -13.25
C THR A 8 -0.14 -16.74 -12.10
N ILE A 9 -0.68 -16.81 -10.88
CA ILE A 9 0.04 -16.45 -9.66
C ILE A 9 1.02 -17.59 -9.35
N ILE A 10 2.32 -17.32 -9.45
CA ILE A 10 3.37 -18.29 -9.14
C ILE A 10 3.69 -18.17 -7.65
N CYS A 11 3.19 -19.11 -6.84
CA CYS A 11 3.69 -19.31 -5.48
C CYS A 11 4.81 -20.36 -5.51
N PRO A 12 6.06 -20.03 -5.10
CA PRO A 12 7.10 -21.04 -5.00
C PRO A 12 6.83 -21.94 -3.79
N VAL A 13 6.42 -23.19 -4.05
CA VAL A 13 6.33 -24.23 -3.03
C VAL A 13 7.62 -25.03 -3.04
N LEU A 14 8.35 -24.97 -1.91
CA LEU A 14 9.40 -25.86 -1.39
C LEU A 14 10.21 -26.69 -2.40
N VAL A 15 11.49 -26.36 -2.54
CA VAL A 15 12.49 -27.19 -3.22
C VAL A 15 12.92 -28.34 -2.30
N PHE A 16 12.29 -29.50 -2.45
CA PHE A 16 12.83 -30.78 -2.01
C PHE A 16 12.78 -31.73 -3.22
N SER A 17 13.95 -32.06 -3.79
CA SER A 17 14.22 -33.02 -4.91
C SER A 17 14.70 -32.47 -6.26
N GLY A 18 14.98 -31.18 -6.42
CA GLY A 18 15.55 -30.65 -7.68
C GLY A 18 14.54 -30.56 -8.84
N VAL A 19 13.27 -30.77 -8.54
CA VAL A 19 12.13 -30.62 -9.45
C VAL A 19 11.31 -29.42 -8.97
N LEU A 20 10.99 -28.49 -9.88
CA LEU A 20 10.18 -27.33 -9.57
C LEU A 20 8.72 -27.63 -9.88
N TRP A 21 7.87 -27.50 -8.86
CA TRP A 21 6.44 -27.67 -8.98
C TRP A 21 5.76 -26.31 -8.99
N ILE A 22 4.86 -26.09 -9.96
CA ILE A 22 4.02 -24.90 -10.02
C ILE A 22 2.58 -25.32 -9.75
N TYR A 23 1.97 -24.68 -8.76
CA TYR A 23 0.55 -24.85 -8.49
C TYR A 23 -0.25 -23.78 -9.23
N ASP A 24 -1.13 -24.19 -10.14
CA ASP A 24 -2.07 -23.31 -10.80
C ASP A 24 -3.34 -23.20 -9.97
N VAL A 25 -3.50 -22.05 -9.33
CA VAL A 25 -4.66 -21.74 -8.48
C VAL A 25 -5.97 -21.74 -9.28
N GLY A 26 -5.95 -21.36 -10.57
CA GLY A 26 -7.14 -21.29 -11.40
C GLY A 26 -7.74 -22.66 -11.74
N HIS A 27 -6.91 -23.70 -11.78
CA HIS A 27 -7.34 -25.07 -12.09
C HIS A 27 -7.21 -26.03 -10.90
N SER A 28 -6.64 -25.58 -9.78
CA SER A 28 -6.30 -26.43 -8.62
C SER A 28 -5.46 -27.64 -9.02
N GLN A 29 -4.48 -27.43 -9.90
CA GLN A 29 -3.61 -28.49 -10.44
C GLN A 29 -2.14 -28.18 -10.18
N LEU A 30 -1.35 -29.22 -9.93
CA LEU A 30 0.10 -29.14 -9.73
C LEU A 30 0.82 -29.60 -11.00
N TYR A 31 1.71 -28.77 -11.54
CA TYR A 31 2.49 -29.06 -12.73
C TYR A 31 3.97 -29.23 -12.38
N GLU A 32 4.59 -30.28 -12.92
CA GLU A 32 6.04 -30.44 -12.92
C GLU A 32 6.64 -29.60 -14.04
N VAL A 33 7.66 -28.78 -13.74
CA VAL A 33 8.31 -27.92 -14.73
C VAL A 33 9.78 -28.29 -14.86
N GLU A 34 10.18 -28.68 -16.08
CA GLU A 34 11.58 -28.97 -16.39
C GLU A 34 12.44 -27.70 -16.22
N THR A 35 13.33 -27.73 -15.22
CA THR A 35 14.20 -26.60 -14.83
C THR A 35 15.07 -26.10 -16.00
N ALA A 36 15.38 -26.97 -16.96
CA ALA A 36 16.18 -26.63 -18.15
C ALA A 36 15.47 -25.64 -19.09
N ALA A 37 14.14 -25.66 -19.18
CA ALA A 37 13.39 -24.74 -20.03
C ALA A 37 13.41 -23.31 -19.49
N ILE A 38 13.34 -23.15 -18.16
CA ILE A 38 13.44 -21.85 -17.47
C ILE A 38 14.84 -21.27 -17.63
N LEU A 39 15.89 -22.07 -17.45
CA LEU A 39 17.28 -21.64 -17.62
C LEU A 39 17.58 -21.24 -19.07
N ARG A 40 16.97 -21.90 -20.06
CA ARG A 40 17.11 -21.53 -21.48
C ARG A 40 16.41 -20.21 -21.79
N ALA A 41 15.19 -20.01 -21.29
CA ALA A 41 14.45 -18.76 -21.42
C ALA A 41 15.16 -17.58 -20.72
N GLN A 42 15.76 -17.81 -19.55
CA GLN A 42 16.56 -16.79 -18.86
C GLN A 42 17.88 -16.48 -19.60
N LYS A 43 18.49 -17.47 -20.24
CA LYS A 43 19.71 -17.29 -21.04
C LYS A 43 19.43 -16.57 -22.37
N GLU A 44 18.27 -16.79 -22.99
CA GLU A 44 17.81 -16.06 -24.18
C GLU A 44 17.42 -14.61 -23.86
N ALA A 45 16.83 -14.36 -22.67
CA ALA A 45 16.56 -13.00 -22.18
C ALA A 45 17.82 -12.22 -21.80
N ALA A 46 18.95 -12.90 -21.55
CA ALA A 46 20.20 -12.30 -21.09
C ALA A 46 21.22 -11.97 -22.20
N SER A 47 20.86 -12.12 -23.48
CA SER A 47 21.77 -11.78 -24.59
C SER A 47 21.75 -10.27 -24.91
N PRO A 48 22.87 -9.53 -24.79
CA PRO A 48 22.87 -8.10 -24.96
C PRO A 48 23.13 -7.75 -26.43
N ALA A 49 22.07 -7.49 -27.20
CA ALA A 49 22.19 -6.74 -28.44
C ALA A 49 22.10 -5.25 -28.12
N SER A 50 23.16 -4.54 -28.49
CA SER A 50 23.44 -3.13 -28.22
C SER A 50 22.26 -2.20 -28.52
N ALA A 51 21.69 -1.64 -27.46
CA ALA A 51 20.98 -0.37 -27.50
C ALA A 51 21.28 0.34 -26.18
N SER A 52 21.84 1.54 -26.27
CA SER A 52 21.97 2.48 -25.16
C SER A 52 20.58 2.78 -24.59
N HIS A 53 20.15 1.99 -23.60
CA HIS A 53 18.89 2.16 -22.91
C HIS A 53 19.11 3.11 -21.75
N ILE A 54 18.75 4.37 -21.94
CA ILE A 54 18.40 5.24 -20.80
C ILE A 54 17.22 4.52 -20.14
N PRO A 55 17.32 4.05 -18.89
CA PRO A 55 16.21 3.37 -18.25
C PRO A 55 15.01 4.31 -18.28
N ASP A 56 13.88 3.80 -18.79
CA ASP A 56 12.61 4.51 -18.75
C ASP A 56 12.32 4.87 -17.28
N GLN A 57 12.47 6.15 -16.93
CA GLN A 57 12.36 6.59 -15.54
C GLN A 57 10.99 6.19 -14.96
N THR A 58 9.95 6.09 -15.81
CA THR A 58 8.61 5.56 -15.49
C THR A 58 8.64 4.17 -14.81
N THR A 59 9.59 3.30 -15.18
CA THR A 59 9.77 1.97 -14.57
C THR A 59 10.53 1.99 -13.26
N ALA A 60 11.52 2.88 -13.11
CA ALA A 60 12.24 3.10 -11.85
C ALA A 60 11.32 3.71 -10.76
N PHE A 61 10.32 4.49 -11.17
CA PHE A 61 9.41 5.19 -10.26
C PHE A 61 8.29 4.34 -9.68
N ARG A 62 7.81 3.33 -10.41
CA ARG A 62 6.94 2.30 -9.81
C ARG A 62 7.71 1.47 -8.78
N ALA A 63 9.04 1.42 -8.87
CA ALA A 63 9.86 0.53 -8.06
C ALA A 63 10.22 1.06 -6.67
N SER A 64 10.15 2.39 -6.45
CA SER A 64 10.73 3.01 -5.24
C SER A 64 9.81 4.01 -4.53
N PRO A 65 9.63 3.92 -3.20
CA PRO A 65 9.15 5.04 -2.39
C PRO A 65 10.13 6.21 -2.43
N ILE A 66 9.62 7.43 -2.25
CA ILE A 66 10.42 8.66 -2.23
C ILE A 66 10.14 9.40 -0.93
N VAL A 67 11.20 9.85 -0.26
CA VAL A 67 11.16 10.69 0.93
C VAL A 67 12.15 11.85 0.83
N SER A 68 12.00 12.85 1.68
CA SER A 68 13.00 13.90 1.87
C SER A 68 14.28 13.32 2.47
N ALA A 69 15.43 13.78 1.96
CA ALA A 69 16.73 13.45 2.49
C ALA A 69 16.91 13.96 3.93
N GLU A 70 16.33 15.11 4.27
CA GLU A 70 16.32 15.64 5.64
C GLU A 70 15.52 14.75 6.58
N ALA A 71 14.33 14.31 6.17
CA ALA A 71 13.51 13.38 6.97
C ALA A 71 14.23 12.05 7.19
N LEU A 72 14.89 11.52 6.15
CA LEU A 72 15.68 10.30 6.30
C LEU A 72 16.88 10.48 7.24
N ALA A 73 17.56 11.61 7.15
CA ALA A 73 18.77 11.91 7.91
C ALA A 73 18.51 12.31 9.37
N SER A 74 17.34 12.87 9.69
CA SER A 74 17.00 13.30 11.05
C SER A 74 16.86 12.14 12.04
N GLY A 75 16.58 10.94 11.52
CA GLY A 75 16.24 9.77 12.34
C GLY A 75 14.85 9.87 12.99
N ASP A 76 14.09 10.91 12.70
CA ASP A 76 12.72 11.07 13.18
C ASP A 76 11.78 10.12 12.42
N ASP A 77 11.14 9.22 13.15
CA ASP A 77 10.22 8.24 12.58
C ASP A 77 8.98 8.91 11.99
N GLN A 78 8.44 9.92 12.69
CA GLN A 78 7.27 10.65 12.25
C GLN A 78 7.58 11.43 10.95
N GLY A 79 8.69 12.17 10.92
CA GLY A 79 9.10 12.93 9.75
C GLY A 79 9.26 12.11 8.46
N ILE A 80 9.72 10.85 8.54
CA ILE A 80 9.81 9.98 7.37
C ILE A 80 8.44 9.57 6.86
N VAL A 81 7.53 9.20 7.76
CA VAL A 81 6.17 8.80 7.41
C VAL A 81 5.42 9.98 6.80
N GLU A 82 5.48 11.16 7.44
CA GLU A 82 4.90 12.41 6.94
C GLU A 82 5.49 12.84 5.59
N SER A 83 6.79 12.62 5.39
CA SER A 83 7.43 12.87 4.11
C SER A 83 6.88 11.95 3.01
N ASN A 84 6.70 10.66 3.28
CA ASN A 84 6.09 9.73 2.32
C ASN A 84 4.62 10.12 2.05
N PHE A 85 3.86 10.44 3.10
CA PHE A 85 2.48 10.93 2.98
C PHE A 85 2.41 12.12 2.03
N SER A 86 3.22 13.14 2.26
CA SER A 86 3.24 14.37 1.47
C SER A 86 3.56 14.12 -0.01
N VAL A 87 4.47 13.18 -0.29
CA VAL A 87 4.79 12.78 -1.67
C VAL A 87 3.61 12.10 -2.32
N VAL A 88 3.03 11.09 -1.68
CA VAL A 88 1.87 10.35 -2.22
C VAL A 88 0.70 11.30 -2.46
N ASP A 89 0.44 12.22 -1.52
CA ASP A 89 -0.64 13.20 -1.63
C ASP A 89 -0.41 14.17 -2.79
N SER A 90 0.81 14.69 -2.93
CA SER A 90 1.18 15.54 -4.07
C SER A 90 1.00 14.84 -5.42
N LEU A 91 1.29 13.54 -5.50
CA LEU A 91 1.06 12.73 -6.72
C LEU A 91 -0.44 12.58 -7.00
N ARG A 92 -1.27 12.35 -5.97
CA ARG A 92 -2.73 12.25 -6.10
C ARG A 92 -3.35 13.60 -6.49
N ASP A 93 -2.90 14.70 -5.91
CA ASP A 93 -3.31 16.07 -6.29
C ASP A 93 -2.98 16.36 -7.74
N SER A 94 -1.82 15.89 -8.19
CA SER A 94 -1.40 15.96 -9.59
C SER A 94 -2.20 15.03 -10.51
N LYS A 95 -3.10 14.18 -10.00
CA LYS A 95 -3.89 13.18 -10.74
C LYS A 95 -3.05 12.04 -11.32
N VAL A 96 -1.94 11.69 -10.68
CA VAL A 96 -1.22 10.45 -10.96
C VAL A 96 -2.10 9.26 -10.52
N PRO A 97 -2.40 8.29 -11.41
CA PRO A 97 -3.15 7.09 -11.04
C PRO A 97 -2.45 6.30 -9.94
N GLU A 98 -3.20 5.73 -8.99
CA GLU A 98 -2.61 4.96 -7.89
C GLU A 98 -1.77 3.76 -8.36
N ASN A 99 -2.14 3.12 -9.47
CA ASN A 99 -1.37 2.02 -10.05
C ASN A 99 -0.01 2.45 -10.66
N GLU A 100 0.28 3.75 -10.68
CA GLU A 100 1.57 4.34 -11.05
C GLU A 100 2.37 4.83 -9.85
N ILE A 101 1.75 4.90 -8.67
CA ILE A 101 2.43 5.20 -7.42
C ILE A 101 3.05 3.91 -6.88
N ASN A 102 4.23 4.00 -6.29
CA ASN A 102 4.87 2.85 -5.68
C ASN A 102 3.95 2.22 -4.61
N ARG A 103 3.81 0.90 -4.66
CA ARG A 103 2.90 0.17 -3.78
C ARG A 103 3.26 0.32 -2.31
N ALA A 104 4.55 0.27 -1.97
CA ALA A 104 4.97 0.43 -0.58
C ALA A 104 4.72 1.84 -0.06
N ALA A 105 4.90 2.87 -0.89
CA ALA A 105 4.53 4.24 -0.56
C ALA A 105 3.03 4.38 -0.23
N LEU A 106 2.17 3.77 -1.05
CA LEU A 106 0.72 3.74 -0.80
C LEU A 106 0.36 3.01 0.49
N GLU A 107 0.87 1.80 0.68
CA GLU A 107 0.60 1.00 1.89
C GLU A 107 1.05 1.73 3.16
N SER A 108 2.25 2.36 3.15
CA SER A 108 2.71 3.23 4.24
C SER A 108 1.74 4.38 4.50
N ARG A 109 1.29 5.07 3.44
CA ARG A 109 0.36 6.21 3.55
C ARG A 109 -0.99 5.80 4.11
N TYR A 110 -1.53 4.64 3.70
CA TYR A 110 -2.82 4.17 4.22
C TYR A 110 -2.72 3.76 5.69
N VAL A 111 -1.61 3.15 6.11
CA VAL A 111 -1.38 2.88 7.54
C VAL A 111 -1.23 4.19 8.34
N ASP A 112 -0.56 5.19 7.77
CA ASP A 112 -0.44 6.52 8.39
C ASP A 112 -1.80 7.23 8.50
N PHE A 113 -2.63 7.15 7.45
CA PHE A 113 -4.01 7.63 7.49
C PHE A 113 -4.81 6.94 8.61
N PHE A 114 -4.76 5.62 8.71
CA PHE A 114 -5.40 4.90 9.82
C PHE A 114 -4.88 5.37 11.18
N TYR A 115 -3.57 5.51 11.35
CA TYR A 115 -2.97 6.03 12.57
C TYR A 115 -3.46 7.44 12.92
N GLY A 116 -3.47 8.35 11.94
CA GLY A 116 -3.94 9.73 12.08
C GLY A 116 -5.39 9.79 12.56
N GLU A 117 -6.29 9.09 11.89
CA GLU A 117 -7.70 9.09 12.27
C GLU A 117 -7.94 8.48 13.66
N MET A 118 -7.18 7.43 14.02
CA MET A 118 -7.23 6.87 15.38
C MET A 118 -6.80 7.89 16.44
N VAL A 119 -5.78 8.71 16.15
CA VAL A 119 -5.32 9.78 17.06
C VAL A 119 -6.33 10.93 17.14
N ASP A 120 -6.91 11.33 16.01
CA ASP A 120 -7.77 12.51 15.91
C ASP A 120 -9.18 12.27 16.48
N GLY A 121 -9.73 11.05 16.32
CA GLY A 121 -11.07 10.74 16.82
C GLY A 121 -11.39 9.25 16.99
N GLY A 122 -10.36 8.41 17.06
CA GLY A 122 -10.52 6.97 17.26
C GLY A 122 -11.06 6.24 16.03
N PHE A 123 -11.52 5.02 16.24
CA PHE A 123 -11.95 4.16 15.14
C PHE A 123 -13.20 4.67 14.43
N ALA A 124 -14.03 5.41 15.16
CA ALA A 124 -15.21 6.08 14.61
C ALA A 124 -14.86 7.15 13.57
N GLN A 125 -13.81 7.93 13.85
CA GLN A 125 -13.27 8.93 12.92
C GLN A 125 -12.70 8.24 11.67
N PHE A 126 -11.93 7.16 11.83
CA PHE A 126 -11.45 6.37 10.70
C PHE A 126 -12.58 5.84 9.82
N VAL A 127 -13.64 5.29 10.41
CA VAL A 127 -14.82 4.79 9.67
C VAL A 127 -15.53 5.91 8.92
N GLY A 128 -15.65 7.09 9.53
CA GLY A 128 -16.25 8.27 8.92
C GLY A 128 -15.44 8.78 7.72
N GLU A 129 -14.16 9.09 7.92
CA GLU A 129 -13.30 9.69 6.88
C GLU A 129 -12.94 8.72 5.76
N SER A 130 -12.85 7.41 6.06
CA SER A 130 -12.67 6.39 5.01
C SER A 130 -13.96 6.07 4.26
N GLU A 131 -15.12 6.53 4.76
CA GLU A 131 -16.46 6.10 4.35
C GLU A 131 -16.63 4.57 4.37
N TRP A 132 -15.79 3.87 5.15
CA TRP A 132 -15.64 2.42 5.14
C TRP A 132 -15.41 1.83 3.72
N ASP A 133 -14.71 2.58 2.86
CA ASP A 133 -14.39 2.15 1.50
C ASP A 133 -13.53 0.87 1.50
N SER A 134 -13.98 -0.10 0.70
CA SER A 134 -13.36 -1.44 0.65
C SER A 134 -11.90 -1.42 0.20
N GLN A 135 -11.52 -0.49 -0.70
CA GLN A 135 -10.15 -0.37 -1.18
C GLN A 135 -9.25 0.22 -0.08
N THR A 136 -9.71 1.26 0.61
CA THR A 136 -9.03 1.88 1.75
C THR A 136 -8.81 0.85 2.86
N VAL A 137 -9.86 0.12 3.26
CA VAL A 137 -9.78 -0.95 4.27
C VAL A 137 -8.78 -2.04 3.85
N ALA A 138 -8.82 -2.47 2.59
CA ALA A 138 -7.89 -3.48 2.09
C ALA A 138 -6.43 -2.99 2.10
N MET A 139 -6.19 -1.72 1.77
CA MET A 139 -4.86 -1.12 1.77
C MET A 139 -4.31 -0.97 3.19
N VAL A 140 -5.13 -0.55 4.16
CA VAL A 140 -4.72 -0.51 5.58
C VAL A 140 -4.34 -1.90 6.06
N ARG A 141 -5.21 -2.90 5.85
CA ARG A 141 -4.95 -4.29 6.26
C ARG A 141 -3.66 -4.84 5.64
N LYS A 142 -3.48 -4.61 4.34
CA LYS A 142 -2.29 -5.06 3.60
C LYS A 142 -1.02 -4.36 4.09
N GLY A 143 -1.08 -3.06 4.38
CA GLY A 143 0.04 -2.33 4.97
C GLY A 143 0.41 -2.89 6.35
N LEU A 144 -0.57 -3.09 7.25
CA LEU A 144 -0.31 -3.66 8.58
C LEU A 144 0.39 -5.03 8.50
N VAL A 145 0.03 -5.87 7.53
CA VAL A 145 0.72 -7.15 7.24
C VAL A 145 2.18 -6.92 6.82
N ASP A 146 2.43 -6.04 5.85
CA ASP A 146 3.77 -5.84 5.28
C ASP A 146 4.74 -5.15 6.25
N LEU A 147 4.21 -4.24 7.07
CA LEU A 147 4.92 -3.62 8.18
C LEU A 147 5.19 -4.62 9.33
N LYS A 148 4.57 -5.81 9.30
CA LYS A 148 4.58 -6.82 10.37
C LYS A 148 3.97 -6.30 11.68
N ALA A 149 3.01 -5.38 11.58
CA ALA A 149 2.27 -4.81 12.71
C ALA A 149 1.10 -5.74 13.12
N PHE A 150 1.40 -7.01 13.41
CA PHE A 150 0.36 -8.05 13.54
C PHE A 150 -0.64 -7.81 14.69
N ARG A 151 -0.21 -7.15 15.78
CA ARG A 151 -1.10 -6.83 16.89
C ARG A 151 -2.04 -5.68 16.55
N HIS A 152 -1.56 -4.71 15.75
CA HIS A 152 -2.40 -3.65 15.19
C HIS A 152 -3.37 -4.20 14.14
N LEU A 153 -2.93 -5.19 13.35
CA LEU A 153 -3.79 -5.92 12.41
C LEU A 153 -4.94 -6.64 13.13
N GLU A 154 -4.64 -7.36 14.22
CA GLU A 154 -5.66 -8.04 15.04
C GLU A 154 -6.70 -7.03 15.57
N LEU A 155 -6.23 -5.91 16.13
CA LEU A 155 -7.13 -4.84 16.61
C LEU A 155 -7.95 -4.19 15.49
N PHE A 156 -7.35 -3.98 14.32
CA PHE A 156 -8.06 -3.49 13.14
C PHE A 156 -9.15 -4.46 12.69
N ASP A 157 -8.88 -5.76 12.71
CA ASP A 157 -9.85 -6.80 12.36
C ASP A 157 -10.98 -6.91 13.40
N ASP A 158 -10.70 -6.72 14.70
CA ASP A 158 -11.73 -6.58 15.74
C ASP A 158 -12.65 -5.37 15.47
N GLY A 159 -12.06 -4.23 15.10
CA GLY A 159 -12.81 -3.04 14.66
C GLY A 159 -13.66 -3.32 13.43
N ALA A 160 -13.10 -3.99 12.41
CA ALA A 160 -13.83 -4.36 11.21
C ALA A 160 -14.99 -5.33 11.50
N ALA A 161 -14.85 -6.22 12.48
CA ALA A 161 -15.92 -7.10 12.93
C ALA A 161 -17.07 -6.32 13.59
N ILE A 162 -16.77 -5.24 14.33
CA ILE A 162 -17.80 -4.34 14.87
C ILE A 162 -18.57 -3.67 13.73
N VAL A 163 -17.88 -3.16 12.70
CA VAL A 163 -18.55 -2.55 11.53
C VAL A 163 -19.43 -3.55 10.80
N ALA A 164 -18.94 -4.78 10.59
CA ALA A 164 -19.71 -5.84 9.94
C ALA A 164 -20.98 -6.24 10.72
N ALA A 165 -21.05 -5.98 12.02
CA ALA A 165 -22.21 -6.24 12.87
C ALA A 165 -23.20 -5.06 12.97
N ILE A 166 -22.87 -3.88 12.40
CA ILE A 166 -23.76 -2.72 12.34
C ILE A 166 -24.69 -2.86 11.13
N ASP A 167 -25.96 -2.46 11.30
CA ASP A 167 -26.89 -2.44 10.15
C ASP A 167 -26.37 -1.47 9.07
N PRO A 168 -26.33 -1.87 7.79
CA PRO A 168 -25.76 -1.02 6.74
C PRO A 168 -26.39 0.37 6.62
N LYS A 169 -27.69 0.52 6.92
CA LYS A 169 -28.35 1.83 6.89
C LYS A 169 -27.94 2.68 8.08
N GLU A 170 -27.81 2.08 9.26
CA GLU A 170 -27.28 2.77 10.45
C GLU A 170 -25.84 3.24 10.22
N LEU A 171 -24.99 2.39 9.63
CA LEU A 171 -23.61 2.73 9.29
C LEU A 171 -23.56 3.90 8.29
N GLN A 172 -24.35 3.84 7.22
CA GLN A 172 -24.39 4.91 6.23
C GLN A 172 -24.91 6.23 6.82
N GLN A 173 -25.92 6.15 7.70
CA GLN A 173 -26.43 7.33 8.40
C GLN A 173 -25.36 7.95 9.30
N PHE A 174 -24.59 7.11 10.00
CA PHE A 174 -23.47 7.55 10.82
C PHE A 174 -22.40 8.25 9.97
N ILE A 175 -21.94 7.62 8.86
CA ILE A 175 -20.94 8.21 7.94
C ILE A 175 -21.41 9.56 7.38
N ASN A 176 -22.71 9.67 7.05
CA ASN A 176 -23.28 10.91 6.51
C ASN A 176 -23.54 12.00 7.58
N THR A 177 -23.20 11.74 8.85
CA THR A 177 -23.38 12.68 9.96
C THR A 177 -22.02 13.28 10.35
N PRO A 178 -21.72 14.55 10.00
CA PRO A 178 -20.38 15.12 10.20
C PRO A 178 -19.92 15.20 11.65
N GLN A 179 -20.85 15.28 12.60
CA GLN A 179 -20.56 15.37 14.04
C GLN A 179 -21.61 14.56 14.82
N PRO A 180 -21.46 13.23 14.90
CA PRO A 180 -22.37 12.39 15.65
C PRO A 180 -22.32 12.77 17.13
N SER A 181 -23.49 12.85 17.78
CA SER A 181 -23.54 13.15 19.21
C SER A 181 -22.86 12.04 20.01
N SER A 182 -22.34 12.34 21.20
CA SER A 182 -21.81 11.30 22.12
C SER A 182 -22.85 10.23 22.52
N LYS A 183 -24.14 10.48 22.28
CA LYS A 183 -25.24 9.54 22.48
C LYS A 183 -25.55 8.69 21.25
N ASP A 184 -24.83 8.85 20.15
CA ASP A 184 -24.97 8.01 18.96
C ASP A 184 -24.59 6.55 19.28
N PRO A 185 -25.44 5.56 18.93
CA PRO A 185 -25.18 4.16 19.23
C PRO A 185 -24.07 3.55 18.36
N VAL A 186 -23.89 4.01 17.12
CA VAL A 186 -22.81 3.54 16.22
C VAL A 186 -21.48 4.05 16.71
N LEU A 187 -21.38 5.35 17.03
CA LEU A 187 -20.19 5.96 17.65
C LEU A 187 -19.71 5.14 18.86
N ARG A 188 -20.61 4.84 19.80
CA ARG A 188 -20.26 4.07 21.00
C ARG A 188 -19.77 2.66 20.70
N LYS A 189 -20.30 1.99 19.67
CA LYS A 189 -19.84 0.65 19.27
C LYS A 189 -18.43 0.73 18.68
N LEU A 190 -18.19 1.69 17.78
CA LEU A 190 -16.89 1.87 17.13
C LEU A 190 -15.80 2.25 18.14
N SER A 191 -16.11 3.07 19.13
CA SER A 191 -15.16 3.50 20.17
C SER A 191 -14.74 2.41 21.17
N LEU A 192 -15.25 1.18 21.04
CA LEU A 192 -14.89 0.08 21.95
C LEU A 192 -13.41 -0.32 21.85
N ILE A 193 -12.78 -0.10 20.70
CA ILE A 193 -11.37 -0.47 20.47
C ILE A 193 -10.38 0.66 20.74
N ASP A 194 -10.85 1.91 20.89
CA ASP A 194 -9.98 3.10 20.95
C ASP A 194 -8.95 3.00 22.06
N ARG A 195 -9.38 2.62 23.27
CA ARG A 195 -8.47 2.44 24.40
C ARG A 195 -7.42 1.36 24.13
N GLN A 196 -7.83 0.25 23.54
CA GLN A 196 -6.92 -0.86 23.23
C GLN A 196 -5.87 -0.44 22.20
N PHE A 197 -6.24 0.41 21.24
CA PHE A 197 -5.32 0.97 20.27
C PHE A 197 -4.26 1.84 20.95
N PHE A 198 -4.65 2.78 21.82
CA PHE A 198 -3.67 3.63 22.51
C PHE A 198 -2.77 2.82 23.45
N ASP A 199 -3.34 1.90 24.23
CA ASP A 199 -2.57 0.99 25.11
C ASP A 199 -1.59 0.11 24.32
N LEU A 200 -1.95 -0.28 23.09
CA LEU A 200 -1.09 -1.03 22.18
C LEU A 200 0.01 -0.13 21.60
N ASN A 201 -0.35 1.04 21.09
CA ASN A 201 0.54 1.97 20.40
C ASN A 201 1.63 2.55 21.34
N ASP A 202 1.34 2.68 22.63
CA ASP A 202 2.33 3.03 23.66
C ASP A 202 3.46 1.98 23.78
N ARG A 203 3.16 0.71 23.52
CA ARG A 203 4.12 -0.41 23.63
C ARG A 203 4.76 -0.76 22.30
N GLU A 204 4.00 -0.62 21.22
CA GLU A 204 4.38 -0.93 19.85
C GLU A 204 3.88 0.20 18.96
N SER A 205 4.71 1.23 18.79
CA SER A 205 4.34 2.41 18.01
C SER A 205 4.19 2.06 16.53
N LEU A 206 2.99 2.29 16.00
CA LEU A 206 2.67 2.04 14.60
C LEU A 206 3.49 2.94 13.67
N VAL A 207 3.72 4.20 14.06
CA VAL A 207 4.61 5.13 13.37
C VAL A 207 6.03 4.57 13.27
N LYS A 208 6.58 4.05 14.37
CA LYS A 208 7.94 3.46 14.36
C LYS A 208 8.03 2.24 13.45
N LEU A 209 7.03 1.37 13.47
CA LEU A 209 6.96 0.22 12.57
C LEU A 209 6.90 0.66 11.10
N ASN A 210 6.07 1.67 10.79
CA ASN A 210 5.92 2.22 9.44
C ASN A 210 7.23 2.86 8.94
N ALA A 211 7.86 3.70 9.76
CA ALA A 211 9.14 4.32 9.43
C ALA A 211 10.25 3.29 9.24
N ALA A 212 10.35 2.27 10.12
CA ALA A 212 11.31 1.20 9.98
C ALA A 212 11.12 0.40 8.69
N TRP A 213 9.87 0.13 8.31
CA TRP A 213 9.54 -0.55 7.07
C TRP A 213 9.87 0.29 5.83
N LEU A 214 9.55 1.59 5.83
CA LEU A 214 9.94 2.51 4.76
C LEU A 214 11.46 2.54 4.54
N ARG A 215 12.24 2.65 5.63
CA ARG A 215 13.72 2.63 5.57
C ARG A 215 14.28 1.34 4.99
N GLN A 216 13.55 0.23 5.10
CA GLN A 216 13.95 -1.08 4.58
C GLN A 216 13.51 -1.33 3.14
N GLN A 217 12.72 -0.42 2.53
CA GLN A 217 12.26 -0.63 1.17
C GLN A 217 13.44 -0.66 0.19
N PRO A 218 13.47 -1.66 -0.71
CA PRO A 218 14.51 -1.72 -1.72
C PRO A 218 14.43 -0.45 -2.57
N ASN A 219 15.59 0.16 -2.81
CA ASN A 219 15.71 1.35 -3.65
C ASN A 219 14.93 2.58 -3.13
N LEU A 220 14.71 2.73 -1.81
CA LEU A 220 14.17 3.99 -1.24
C LEU A 220 14.97 5.19 -1.77
N ILE A 221 14.28 6.16 -2.36
CA ILE A 221 14.90 7.36 -2.91
C ILE A 221 14.78 8.49 -1.88
N ALA A 222 15.90 9.08 -1.53
CA ALA A 222 15.98 10.28 -0.70
C ALA A 222 16.34 11.49 -1.58
N LEU A 223 15.45 12.48 -1.65
CA LEU A 223 15.66 13.69 -2.45
C LEU A 223 15.78 14.92 -1.55
N SER A 224 16.62 15.89 -1.94
CA SER A 224 16.58 17.22 -1.32
C SER A 224 15.23 17.89 -1.59
N PRO A 225 14.82 18.93 -0.83
CA PRO A 225 13.52 19.57 -1.00
C PRO A 225 13.36 20.17 -2.39
N GLU A 226 14.45 20.69 -2.96
CA GLU A 226 14.45 21.19 -4.34
C GLU A 226 14.30 20.06 -5.36
N ALA A 227 15.07 18.97 -5.22
CA ALA A 227 14.96 17.81 -6.11
C ALA A 227 13.57 17.17 -6.01
N LEU A 228 13.00 17.07 -4.81
CA LEU A 228 11.66 16.55 -4.57
C LEU A 228 10.58 17.41 -5.23
N ARG A 229 10.67 18.75 -5.09
CA ARG A 229 9.76 19.66 -5.80
C ARG A 229 9.88 19.53 -7.31
N ASN A 230 11.10 19.51 -7.84
CA ASN A 230 11.34 19.38 -9.28
C ASN A 230 10.82 18.03 -9.80
N GLU A 231 10.99 16.96 -9.02
CA GLU A 231 10.49 15.62 -9.30
C GLU A 231 8.95 15.60 -9.37
N LEU A 232 8.26 16.15 -8.36
CA LEU A 232 6.81 16.22 -8.32
C LEU A 232 6.24 17.12 -9.44
N GLN A 233 6.87 18.26 -9.72
CA GLN A 233 6.47 19.15 -10.82
C GLN A 233 6.70 18.50 -12.18
N GLY A 234 7.85 17.86 -12.40
CA GLY A 234 8.14 17.12 -13.63
C GLY A 234 7.08 16.06 -13.92
N ARG A 235 6.57 15.40 -12.88
CA ARG A 235 5.47 14.42 -12.98
C ARG A 235 4.13 15.05 -13.29
N GLY A 236 3.80 16.20 -12.68
CA GLY A 236 2.63 17.01 -13.05
C GLY A 236 2.67 17.48 -14.52
N VAL A 237 3.87 17.75 -15.05
CA VAL A 237 4.11 18.16 -16.45
C VAL A 237 4.08 16.98 -17.44
N TYR A 238 4.17 15.72 -16.99
CA TYR A 238 3.92 14.55 -17.84
C TYR A 238 2.43 14.21 -18.00
N LEU A 239 1.54 14.86 -17.23
CA LEU A 239 0.09 14.68 -17.26
C LEU A 239 -0.74 15.57 -18.24
N PRO A 240 -0.22 16.53 -19.05
CA PRO A 240 -1.02 17.30 -20.01
C PRO A 240 -1.64 16.53 -21.19
N ARG A 241 -1.64 15.18 -21.20
CA ARG A 241 -2.18 14.37 -22.32
C ARG A 241 -2.85 13.05 -21.89
N ARG A 242 -3.67 13.05 -20.84
CA ARG A 242 -4.49 11.85 -20.47
C ARG A 242 -6.00 12.02 -20.67
N ASP A 243 -6.44 13.24 -20.92
CA ASP A 243 -7.76 13.64 -21.43
C ASP A 243 -8.10 13.08 -22.83
N LYS A 244 -7.20 12.28 -23.44
CA LYS A 244 -7.42 11.64 -24.76
C LYS A 244 -7.43 10.11 -24.77
N ILE A 245 -7.33 9.43 -23.64
CA ILE A 245 -7.58 7.97 -23.64
C ILE A 245 -9.09 7.76 -23.47
N LEU A 246 -9.77 7.78 -24.63
CA LEU A 246 -11.17 7.41 -24.79
C LEU A 246 -11.46 6.09 -24.04
N ALA A 247 -12.50 6.13 -23.21
CA ALA A 247 -13.18 4.94 -22.72
C ALA A 247 -13.52 4.07 -23.93
N LYS A 248 -12.93 2.87 -24.00
CA LYS A 248 -13.48 1.82 -24.85
C LYS A 248 -14.68 1.23 -24.12
N SER A 249 -15.83 1.39 -24.77
CA SER A 249 -17.13 0.79 -24.48
C SER A 249 -17.07 -0.73 -24.38
#